data_AF-A0A4Y9Y918-F1
#
_entry.id   AF-A0A4Y9Y918-F1
#
_cell.length_a   1.000
_cell.length_b   1.000
_cell.length_c   1.000
_cell.angle_alpha   90.00
_cell.angle_beta   90.00
_cell.angle_gamma   90.00
#
_symmetry.space_group_name_H-M   'P 1'
#
loop_
_entity.id
_entity.type
_entity.pdbx_description
1 polymer ?
#
loop_
_entity_poly.entity_id
_entity_poly.type
_entity_poly.pdbx_seq_one_letter_code
_entity_poly.pdbx_strand_id
1 'polypeptide(L)'
;MPDSIVLSLQIDQPPPEQVPYQLSSYISIEAWQARLRAVTRKGSRYINPRFDIAWGVMTFIATFAVPIAMFYVMLRMLPLKGTLDTTFDLLHAEANRAWEARGVSFAVLIGVILLMWFPMWLFKASGKKQVNRMLERFEQEDRAVRPGVELPIYRISRPRFMGTSIILNITRTRRAQPSSFAFGAPLPRYVVNGPMDPSAAAYSYGQPSYGQPPVTMPGTPVPLYNQFDEKIPAYSAPAPGLYMPDDEKHERENRV
;
A
#
# COMPACT_ATOMS: atom_id res chain seq x y z
N MET A 1 5.75 -2.43 -16.98
CA MET A 1 4.75 -2.69 -15.93
C MET A 1 5.37 -2.36 -14.58
N PRO A 2 4.60 -1.85 -13.60
CA PRO A 2 5.08 -1.67 -12.23
C PRO A 2 5.27 -3.04 -11.57
N ASP A 3 6.39 -3.22 -10.86
CA ASP A 3 6.65 -4.45 -10.11
C ASP A 3 5.78 -4.42 -8.84
N SER A 4 4.81 -5.33 -8.78
CA SER A 4 3.87 -5.45 -7.66
C SER A 4 4.02 -6.81 -6.98
N ILE A 5 4.17 -6.79 -5.66
CA ILE A 5 4.25 -7.97 -4.83
C ILE A 5 2.90 -8.12 -4.11
N VAL A 6 2.30 -9.30 -4.22
CA VAL A 6 1.04 -9.62 -3.54
C VAL A 6 1.33 -10.63 -2.45
N LEU A 7 1.14 -10.23 -1.20
CA LEU A 7 1.33 -11.06 -0.02
C LEU A 7 -0.02 -11.40 0.60
N SER A 8 -0.30 -12.69 0.76
CA SER A 8 -1.46 -13.18 1.49
C SER A 8 -1.08 -13.51 2.92
N LEU A 9 -1.50 -12.68 3.87
CA LEU A 9 -1.26 -12.87 5.29
C LEU A 9 -2.46 -13.59 5.90
N GLN A 10 -2.29 -14.85 6.27
CA GLN A 10 -3.31 -15.60 7.03
C GLN A 10 -3.36 -15.07 8.46
N ILE A 11 -4.56 -14.94 9.04
CA ILE A 11 -4.74 -14.38 10.38
C ILE A 11 -4.27 -15.35 11.47
N ASP A 12 -4.46 -16.65 11.22
CA ASP A 12 -4.17 -17.71 12.19
C ASP A 12 -2.73 -18.25 12.07
N GLN A 13 -1.93 -17.73 11.13
CA GLN A 13 -0.55 -18.16 10.92
C GLN A 13 0.42 -17.03 11.27
N PRO A 14 1.63 -17.38 11.75
CA PRO A 14 2.69 -16.39 11.92
C PRO A 14 3.00 -15.72 10.56
N PRO A 15 3.31 -14.42 10.54
CA PRO A 15 3.70 -13.75 9.31
C PRO A 15 4.99 -14.38 8.74
N PRO A 16 5.17 -14.37 7.40
CA PRO A 16 6.38 -14.90 6.78
C PRO A 16 7.62 -14.15 7.28
N GLU A 17 8.65 -14.89 7.70
CA GLU A 17 9.88 -14.32 8.25
C GLU A 17 10.74 -13.63 7.19
N GLN A 18 10.73 -14.19 5.97
CA GLN A 18 11.58 -13.77 4.88
C GLN A 18 11.06 -12.49 4.22
N VAL A 19 11.96 -11.51 4.07
CA VAL A 19 11.71 -10.31 3.27
C VAL A 19 11.82 -10.70 1.80
N PRO A 20 10.83 -10.38 0.94
CA PRO A 20 10.97 -10.58 -0.50
C PRO A 20 12.25 -9.91 -1.01
N TYR A 21 13.00 -10.60 -1.88
CA TYR A 21 14.28 -10.12 -2.38
C TYR A 21 14.22 -8.68 -2.91
N GLN A 22 13.12 -8.32 -3.58
CA GLN A 22 12.87 -7.01 -4.16
C GLN A 22 12.74 -5.88 -3.12
N LEU A 23 12.42 -6.21 -1.87
CA LEU A 23 12.25 -5.28 -0.75
C LEU A 23 13.46 -5.24 0.19
N SER A 24 14.39 -6.20 0.07
CA SER A 24 15.56 -6.34 0.96
C SER A 24 16.43 -5.08 1.06
N SER A 25 16.51 -4.27 -0.01
CA SER A 25 17.25 -3.01 0.00
C SER A 25 16.54 -1.86 0.72
N TYR A 26 15.21 -1.95 0.87
CA TYR A 26 14.37 -0.87 1.37
C TYR A 26 14.05 -1.02 2.85
N ILE A 27 13.91 -2.25 3.34
CA ILE A 27 13.46 -2.53 4.69
C ILE A 27 14.37 -3.59 5.34
N SER A 28 14.73 -3.38 6.61
CA SER A 28 15.43 -4.40 7.39
C SER A 28 14.48 -5.56 7.74
N ILE A 29 15.05 -6.73 8.02
CA ILE A 29 14.29 -7.93 8.40
C ILE A 29 13.46 -7.67 9.67
N GLU A 30 14.04 -6.97 10.64
CA GLU A 30 13.36 -6.61 11.90
C GLU A 30 12.17 -5.67 11.68
N ALA A 31 12.36 -4.61 10.88
CA ALA A 31 11.29 -3.67 10.57
C ALA A 31 10.17 -4.34 9.76
N TRP A 32 10.52 -5.27 8.87
CA TRP A 32 9.55 -6.08 8.13
C TRP A 32 8.67 -6.91 9.06
N GLN A 33 9.29 -7.65 9.99
CA GLN A 33 8.56 -8.46 10.97
C GLN A 33 7.65 -7.61 11.86
N ALA A 34 8.15 -6.49 12.37
CA ALA A 34 7.37 -5.58 13.21
C ALA A 34 6.12 -5.05 12.47
N ARG A 35 6.28 -4.64 11.20
CA ARG A 35 5.18 -4.14 10.36
C ARG A 35 4.17 -5.22 10.04
N LEU A 36 4.62 -6.40 9.62
CA LEU A 36 3.70 -7.50 9.32
C LEU A 36 2.88 -7.88 10.56
N ARG A 37 3.50 -7.98 11.74
CA ARG A 37 2.77 -8.23 12.99
C ARG A 37 1.76 -7.13 13.30
N ALA A 38 2.12 -5.86 13.10
CA ALA A 38 1.20 -4.74 13.29
C ALA A 38 0.03 -4.78 12.31
N VAL A 39 0.29 -5.09 11.03
CA VAL A 39 -0.73 -5.24 9.97
C VAL A 39 -1.66 -6.40 10.29
N THR A 40 -1.14 -7.59 10.62
CA THR A 40 -1.94 -8.76 10.96
C THR A 40 -2.78 -8.50 12.20
N ARG A 41 -2.20 -7.94 13.28
CA ARG A 41 -2.93 -7.63 14.51
C ARG A 41 -4.04 -6.60 14.31
N LYS A 42 -3.83 -5.61 13.45
CA LYS A 42 -4.84 -4.60 13.15
C LYS A 42 -5.89 -5.12 12.18
N GLY A 43 -5.47 -5.87 11.16
CA GLY A 43 -6.33 -6.42 10.13
C GLY A 43 -7.22 -7.57 10.62
N SER A 44 -6.73 -8.39 11.56
CA SER A 44 -7.47 -9.53 12.12
C SER A 44 -8.78 -9.10 12.80
N ARG A 45 -8.83 -7.90 13.40
CA ARG A 45 -10.04 -7.38 14.04
C ARG A 45 -11.22 -7.20 13.10
N TYR A 46 -10.97 -7.05 11.80
CA TYR A 46 -12.00 -6.81 10.78
C TYR A 46 -12.36 -8.06 9.97
N ILE A 47 -11.69 -9.18 10.25
CA ILE A 47 -11.88 -10.43 9.53
C ILE A 47 -12.30 -11.48 10.53
N ASN A 48 -13.62 -11.65 10.64
CA ASN A 48 -14.24 -12.65 11.49
C ASN A 48 -15.12 -13.53 10.61
N PRO A 49 -14.61 -14.66 10.08
CA PRO A 49 -15.36 -15.51 9.16
C PRO A 49 -16.64 -16.04 9.80
N ARG A 50 -16.62 -16.32 11.11
CA ARG A 50 -17.81 -16.75 11.87
C ARG A 50 -18.90 -15.67 11.90
N PHE A 51 -18.52 -14.41 12.08
CA PHE A 51 -19.44 -13.29 12.05
C PHE A 51 -20.01 -13.09 10.64
N ASP A 52 -19.15 -13.14 9.61
CA ASP A 52 -19.59 -13.07 8.21
C ASP A 52 -20.63 -14.15 7.87
N ILE A 53 -20.42 -15.39 8.33
CA ILE A 53 -21.36 -16.51 8.15
C ILE A 53 -22.67 -16.24 8.87
N ALA A 54 -22.62 -15.92 10.17
CA ALA A 54 -23.82 -15.70 10.97
C ALA A 54 -24.66 -14.53 10.42
N TRP A 55 -24.00 -13.42 10.07
CA TRP A 55 -24.64 -12.27 9.43
C TRP A 55 -25.23 -12.62 8.07
N GLY A 56 -24.47 -13.37 7.25
CA GLY A 56 -24.91 -13.81 5.93
C GLY A 56 -26.16 -14.71 5.99
N VAL A 57 -26.19 -15.67 6.92
CA VAL A 57 -27.34 -16.55 7.14
C VAL A 57 -28.56 -15.77 7.63
N MET A 58 -28.38 -14.88 8.62
CA MET A 58 -29.46 -14.01 9.09
C MET A 58 -30.02 -13.12 7.98
N THR A 59 -29.13 -12.52 7.18
CA THR A 59 -29.50 -11.67 6.04
C THR A 59 -30.24 -12.47 4.97
N PHE A 60 -29.78 -13.69 4.67
CA PHE A 60 -30.42 -14.58 3.71
C PHE A 60 -31.84 -14.91 4.15
N ILE A 61 -32.04 -15.33 5.41
CA ILE A 61 -33.37 -15.63 5.95
C ILE A 61 -34.26 -14.38 5.90
N ALA A 62 -33.76 -13.22 6.35
CA ALA A 62 -34.52 -11.97 6.37
C ALA A 62 -34.95 -11.53 4.96
N THR A 63 -34.10 -11.75 3.94
CA THR A 63 -34.37 -11.39 2.54
C THR A 63 -35.60 -12.11 1.99
N PHE A 64 -35.92 -13.32 2.45
CA PHE A 64 -37.13 -14.04 2.04
C PHE A 64 -38.28 -13.88 3.04
N ALA A 65 -38.01 -14.07 4.33
CA ALA A 65 -39.05 -14.08 5.36
C ALA A 65 -39.77 -12.73 5.48
N VAL A 66 -39.02 -11.61 5.44
CA VAL A 66 -39.59 -10.28 5.67
C VAL A 66 -40.49 -9.84 4.51
N PRO A 67 -40.10 -9.95 3.22
CA PRO A 67 -40.99 -9.60 2.11
C PRO A 67 -42.24 -10.48 2.03
N ILE A 68 -42.12 -11.79 2.31
CA ILE A 68 -43.26 -12.71 2.33
C ILE A 68 -44.23 -12.32 3.44
N ALA A 69 -43.73 -12.09 4.65
CA ALA A 69 -44.57 -11.65 5.78
C ALA A 69 -45.25 -10.31 5.46
N MET A 70 -44.52 -9.35 4.90
CA MET A 70 -45.05 -8.05 4.53
C MET A 70 -46.11 -8.14 3.42
N PHE A 71 -45.96 -9.05 2.46
CA PHE A 71 -46.99 -9.30 1.45
C PHE A 71 -48.33 -9.72 2.09
N TYR A 72 -48.31 -10.69 3.02
CA TYR A 72 -49.53 -11.15 3.70
C TYR A 72 -50.12 -10.08 4.62
N VAL A 73 -49.29 -9.29 5.29
CA VAL A 73 -49.74 -8.15 6.10
C VAL A 73 -50.44 -7.12 5.21
N MET A 74 -49.85 -6.78 4.06
CA MET A 74 -50.41 -5.80 3.15
C MET A 74 -51.72 -6.27 2.50
N LEU A 75 -51.85 -7.55 2.16
CA LEU A 75 -53.12 -8.10 1.66
C LEU A 75 -54.29 -7.91 2.64
N ARG A 76 -54.00 -7.94 3.96
CA ARG A 76 -55.02 -7.74 5.01
C ARG A 76 -55.30 -6.26 5.30
N MET A 77 -54.31 -5.40 5.09
CA MET A 77 -54.40 -3.97 5.39
C MET A 77 -54.92 -3.12 4.23
N LEU A 78 -54.70 -3.54 2.98
CA LEU A 78 -55.11 -2.79 1.80
C LEU A 78 -56.63 -2.90 1.59
N PRO A 79 -57.37 -1.78 1.54
CA PRO A 79 -58.79 -1.80 1.24
C PRO A 79 -59.02 -2.22 -0.21
N LEU A 80 -60.15 -2.87 -0.48
CA LEU A 80 -60.60 -3.10 -1.86
C LEU A 80 -60.99 -1.76 -2.47
N LYS A 81 -60.37 -1.41 -3.60
CA LYS A 81 -60.68 -0.21 -4.37
C LYS A 81 -61.51 -0.62 -5.60
N GLY A 82 -62.79 -0.26 -5.62
CA GLY A 82 -63.71 -0.51 -6.74
C GLY A 82 -65.19 -0.44 -6.34
N THR A 83 -66.08 -0.25 -7.32
CA THR A 83 -67.53 -0.45 -7.17
C THR A 83 -67.80 -1.96 -7.09
N LEU A 84 -68.41 -2.41 -5.99
CA LEU A 84 -68.65 -3.84 -5.70
C LEU A 84 -69.96 -4.35 -6.34
N ASP A 85 -70.35 -3.81 -7.49
CA ASP A 85 -71.68 -4.06 -8.07
C ASP A 85 -71.72 -5.33 -8.93
N THR A 86 -70.58 -5.79 -9.44
CA THR A 86 -70.52 -7.00 -10.28
C THR A 86 -69.41 -7.96 -9.85
N THR A 87 -69.60 -9.26 -10.13
CA THR A 87 -68.61 -10.31 -9.85
C THR A 87 -67.28 -10.07 -10.58
N PHE A 88 -67.33 -9.44 -11.76
CA PHE A 88 -66.12 -9.08 -12.52
C PHE A 88 -65.35 -7.92 -11.85
N ASP A 89 -66.04 -6.94 -11.27
CA ASP A 89 -65.38 -5.81 -10.57
C ASP A 89 -64.70 -6.27 -9.27
N LEU A 90 -65.30 -7.22 -8.56
CA LEU A 90 -64.70 -7.88 -7.40
C LEU A 90 -63.36 -8.55 -7.76
N LEU A 91 -63.32 -9.33 -8.84
CA LEU A 91 -62.10 -10.00 -9.30
C LEU A 91 -61.00 -9.00 -9.68
N HIS A 92 -61.37 -7.89 -10.34
CA HIS A 92 -60.42 -6.83 -10.70
C HIS A 92 -59.90 -6.08 -9.46
N ALA A 93 -60.78 -5.76 -8.50
CA ALA A 93 -60.40 -5.10 -7.25
C ALA A 93 -59.45 -5.97 -6.42
N GLU A 94 -59.69 -7.29 -6.36
CA GLU A 94 -58.79 -8.23 -5.69
C GLU A 94 -57.44 -8.38 -6.40
N ALA A 95 -57.43 -8.43 -7.73
CA ALA A 95 -56.21 -8.49 -8.53
C ALA A 95 -55.36 -7.22 -8.34
N ASN A 96 -55.99 -6.04 -8.34
CA ASN A 96 -55.32 -4.77 -8.09
C ASN A 96 -54.72 -4.70 -6.68
N ARG A 97 -55.47 -5.14 -5.66
CA ARG A 97 -54.97 -5.24 -4.28
C ARG A 97 -53.75 -6.16 -4.19
N ALA A 98 -53.79 -7.31 -4.85
CA ALA A 98 -52.66 -8.24 -4.86
C ALA A 98 -51.42 -7.64 -5.55
N TRP A 99 -51.62 -6.82 -6.59
CA TRP A 99 -50.53 -6.13 -7.28
C TRP A 99 -49.91 -5.01 -6.43
N GLU A 100 -50.73 -4.20 -5.75
CA GLU A 100 -50.26 -3.19 -4.79
C GLU A 100 -49.45 -3.85 -3.65
N ALA A 101 -49.95 -4.96 -3.08
CA ALA A 101 -49.26 -5.70 -2.03
C ALA A 101 -47.90 -6.27 -2.51
N ARG A 102 -47.82 -6.76 -3.76
CA ARG A 102 -46.55 -7.20 -4.37
C ARG A 102 -45.57 -6.03 -4.49
N GLY A 103 -46.03 -4.86 -4.94
CA GLY A 103 -45.20 -3.66 -5.04
C GLY A 103 -44.58 -3.27 -3.68
N VAL A 104 -45.38 -3.28 -2.62
CA VAL A 104 -44.87 -3.01 -1.25
C VAL A 104 -43.87 -4.08 -0.82
N SER A 105 -44.15 -5.36 -1.04
CA SER A 105 -43.23 -6.44 -0.69
C SER A 105 -41.88 -6.33 -1.42
N PHE A 106 -41.89 -5.86 -2.66
CA PHE A 106 -40.68 -5.61 -3.44
C PHE A 106 -39.88 -4.41 -2.92
N ALA A 107 -40.56 -3.32 -2.54
CA ALA A 107 -39.90 -2.19 -1.88
C ALA A 107 -39.25 -2.61 -0.55
N VAL A 108 -39.94 -3.44 0.24
CA VAL A 108 -39.41 -4.02 1.48
C VAL A 108 -38.19 -4.90 1.20
N LEU A 109 -38.21 -5.73 0.16
CA LEU A 109 -37.07 -6.56 -0.24
C LEU A 109 -35.82 -5.69 -0.48
N ILE A 110 -35.94 -4.60 -1.25
CA ILE A 110 -34.85 -3.66 -1.49
C ILE A 110 -34.39 -3.02 -0.17
N GLY A 111 -35.34 -2.60 0.67
CA GLY A 111 -35.05 -2.02 1.98
C GLY A 111 -34.26 -2.97 2.89
N VAL A 112 -34.63 -4.24 2.95
CA VAL A 112 -33.92 -5.27 3.73
C VAL A 112 -32.52 -5.51 3.18
N ILE A 113 -32.37 -5.60 1.85
CA ILE A 113 -31.05 -5.76 1.21
C ILE A 113 -30.15 -4.58 1.60
N LEU A 114 -30.63 -3.35 1.46
CA LEU A 114 -29.84 -2.16 1.82
C LEU A 114 -29.52 -2.15 3.32
N LEU A 115 -30.51 -2.36 4.19
CA LEU A 115 -30.35 -2.29 5.64
C LEU A 115 -29.39 -3.37 6.17
N MET A 116 -29.36 -4.56 5.58
CA MET A 116 -28.50 -5.65 6.03
C MET A 116 -27.11 -5.64 5.39
N TRP A 117 -27.00 -5.32 4.10
CA TRP A 117 -25.71 -5.35 3.38
C TRP A 117 -24.90 -4.07 3.53
N PHE A 118 -25.55 -2.91 3.59
CA PHE A 118 -24.86 -1.62 3.70
C PHE A 118 -24.01 -1.46 4.96
N PRO A 119 -24.50 -1.75 6.19
CA PRO A 119 -23.67 -1.63 7.38
C PRO A 119 -22.47 -2.58 7.34
N MET A 120 -22.66 -3.79 6.79
CA MET A 120 -21.58 -4.76 6.63
C MET A 120 -20.50 -4.26 5.67
N TRP A 121 -20.92 -3.66 4.55
CA TRP A 121 -20.00 -3.05 3.60
C TRP A 121 -19.23 -1.87 4.22
N LEU A 122 -19.91 -1.00 4.97
CA LEU A 122 -19.29 0.13 5.68
C LEU A 122 -18.28 -0.35 6.73
N PHE A 123 -18.62 -1.38 7.50
CA PHE A 123 -17.73 -1.97 8.50
C PHE A 123 -16.43 -2.45 7.85
N LYS A 124 -16.51 -3.22 6.76
CA LYS A 124 -15.33 -3.70 6.02
C LYS A 124 -14.55 -2.55 5.36
N ALA A 125 -15.23 -1.53 4.85
CA ALA A 125 -14.59 -0.36 4.27
C ALA A 125 -13.84 0.47 5.32
N SER A 126 -14.40 0.63 6.52
CA SER A 126 -13.76 1.30 7.64
C SER A 126 -12.50 0.57 8.07
N GLY A 127 -12.55 -0.76 8.20
CA GLY A 127 -11.37 -1.58 8.51
C GLY A 127 -10.24 -1.39 7.49
N LYS A 128 -10.58 -1.40 6.19
CA LYS A 128 -9.62 -1.10 5.12
C LYS A 128 -8.96 0.26 5.30
N LYS A 129 -9.75 1.32 5.54
CA LYS A 129 -9.25 2.68 5.73
C LYS A 129 -8.29 2.76 6.93
N GLN A 130 -8.60 2.08 8.03
CA GLN A 130 -7.79 2.12 9.25
C GLN A 130 -6.42 1.44 9.10
N VAL A 131 -6.35 0.32 8.37
CA VAL A 131 -5.08 -0.35 8.07
C VAL A 131 -4.30 0.44 7.03
N ASN A 132 -4.95 0.94 5.97
CA ASN A 132 -4.27 1.79 4.99
C ASN A 132 -3.69 3.06 5.60
N ARG A 133 -4.39 3.70 6.55
CA ARG A 133 -3.85 4.86 7.30
C ARG A 133 -2.63 4.49 8.15
N MET A 134 -2.57 3.26 8.64
CA MET A 134 -1.38 2.78 9.36
C MET A 134 -0.21 2.54 8.41
N LEU A 135 -0.46 1.96 7.23
CA LEU A 135 0.54 1.77 6.19
C LEU A 135 1.09 3.12 5.69
N GLU A 136 0.23 4.12 5.49
CA GLU A 136 0.65 5.48 5.13
C GLU A 136 1.58 6.10 6.18
N ARG A 137 1.38 5.81 7.47
CA ARG A 137 2.30 6.29 8.52
C ARG A 137 3.66 5.61 8.42
N PHE A 138 3.70 4.31 8.16
CA PHE A 138 4.97 3.61 7.92
C PHE A 138 5.70 4.16 6.68
N GLU A 139 4.96 4.51 5.62
CA GLU A 139 5.54 5.16 4.44
C GLU A 139 6.11 6.55 4.75
N GLN A 140 5.43 7.33 5.60
CA GLN A 140 5.91 8.64 6.04
C GLN A 140 7.17 8.53 6.92
N GLU A 141 7.20 7.56 7.84
CA GLU A 141 8.36 7.25 8.67
C GLU A 141 9.56 6.83 7.80
N ASP A 142 9.36 5.95 6.82
CA ASP A 142 10.41 5.55 5.87
C ASP A 142 10.94 6.73 5.06
N ARG A 143 10.04 7.61 4.61
CA ARG A 143 10.41 8.80 3.83
C ARG A 143 11.20 9.80 4.65
N ALA A 144 10.94 9.89 5.96
CA ALA A 144 11.71 10.72 6.88
C ALA A 144 13.13 10.18 7.10
N VAL A 145 13.31 8.86 7.17
CA VAL A 145 14.63 8.22 7.35
C VAL A 145 15.45 8.25 6.05
N ARG A 146 14.80 8.16 4.88
CA ARG A 146 15.47 8.13 3.57
C ARG A 146 14.90 9.18 2.62
N PRO A 147 15.20 10.48 2.84
CA PRO A 147 14.76 11.54 1.94
C PRO A 147 15.38 11.36 0.55
N GLY A 148 14.59 11.62 -0.50
CA GLY A 148 15.06 11.56 -1.91
C GLY A 148 15.10 10.16 -2.54
N VAL A 149 14.78 9.10 -1.78
CA VAL A 149 14.66 7.74 -2.33
C VAL A 149 13.19 7.44 -2.63
N GLU A 150 12.96 6.89 -3.82
CA GLU A 150 11.68 6.30 -4.18
C GLU A 150 11.39 5.05 -3.33
N LEU A 151 10.36 5.13 -2.49
CA LEU A 151 9.99 4.08 -1.53
C LEU A 151 8.80 3.24 -2.05
N PRO A 152 8.74 1.96 -1.67
CA PRO A 152 7.59 1.12 -1.98
C PRO A 152 6.32 1.62 -1.30
N ILE A 153 5.19 1.52 -1.99
CA ILE A 153 3.87 1.89 -1.48
C ILE A 153 3.16 0.61 -1.04
N TYR A 154 2.61 0.64 0.16
CA TYR A 154 1.93 -0.48 0.82
C TYR A 154 0.42 -0.21 0.87
N ARG A 155 -0.37 -1.11 0.30
CA ARG A 155 -1.84 -1.01 0.31
C ARG A 155 -2.46 -2.37 0.58
N ILE A 156 -3.49 -2.43 1.42
CA ILE A 156 -4.28 -3.65 1.56
C ILE A 156 -5.48 -3.68 0.61
N SER A 157 -5.76 -4.85 0.06
CA SER A 157 -7.03 -5.13 -0.62
C SER A 157 -8.16 -5.23 0.40
N ARG A 158 -9.39 -5.01 -0.05
CA ARG A 158 -10.58 -5.24 0.79
C ARG A 158 -10.63 -6.72 1.18
N PRO A 159 -10.91 -7.06 2.44
CA PRO A 159 -11.14 -8.44 2.83
C PRO A 159 -12.30 -9.04 2.03
N ARG A 160 -12.13 -10.26 1.53
CA ARG A 160 -13.20 -11.02 0.87
C ARG A 160 -14.30 -11.37 1.89
N PHE A 161 -15.52 -11.58 1.40
CA PHE A 161 -16.57 -12.19 2.22
C PHE A 161 -16.12 -13.61 2.58
N MET A 162 -16.18 -13.97 3.88
CA MET A 162 -15.65 -15.24 4.41
C MET A 162 -14.15 -15.49 4.19
N GLY A 163 -13.38 -14.45 3.81
CA GLY A 163 -11.93 -14.58 3.67
C GLY A 163 -11.25 -14.72 5.03
N THR A 164 -10.19 -15.51 5.11
CA THR A 164 -9.34 -15.67 6.31
C THR A 164 -7.99 -14.97 6.19
N SER A 165 -7.74 -14.31 5.05
CA SER A 165 -6.47 -13.66 4.77
C SER A 165 -6.61 -12.17 4.46
N ILE A 166 -5.55 -11.44 4.81
CA ILE A 166 -5.31 -10.04 4.46
C ILE A 166 -4.39 -10.05 3.25
N ILE A 167 -4.82 -9.43 2.15
CA ILE A 167 -3.98 -9.30 0.96
C ILE A 167 -3.27 -7.94 1.02
N LEU A 168 -1.95 -7.97 1.19
CA LEU A 168 -1.07 -6.82 1.15
C LEU A 168 -0.46 -6.70 -0.24
N ASN A 169 -0.75 -5.61 -0.94
CA ASN A 169 -0.14 -5.26 -2.21
C ASN A 169 0.97 -4.25 -1.95
N ILE A 170 2.16 -4.57 -2.42
CA ILE A 170 3.33 -3.70 -2.32
C ILE A 170 3.74 -3.34 -3.73
N THR A 171 3.61 -2.06 -4.08
CA THR A 171 3.95 -1.55 -5.41
C THR A 171 5.24 -0.76 -5.33
N ARG A 172 6.25 -1.16 -6.10
CA ARG A 172 7.49 -0.39 -6.24
C ARG A 172 7.28 0.71 -7.27
N THR A 173 7.62 1.95 -6.94
CA THR A 173 7.71 2.99 -7.96
C THR A 173 8.92 2.67 -8.85
N ARG A 174 8.75 2.72 -10.16
CA ARG A 174 9.86 2.50 -11.10
C ARG A 174 10.90 3.58 -10.81
N ARG A 175 12.14 3.17 -10.52
CA ARG A 175 13.33 4.04 -10.54
C ARG A 175 13.10 5.11 -11.59
N ALA A 176 13.07 6.38 -11.18
CA ALA A 176 13.07 7.53 -12.06
C ALA A 176 13.83 7.16 -13.34
N GLN A 177 13.12 7.18 -14.48
CA GLN A 177 13.77 6.97 -15.77
C GLN A 177 15.01 7.86 -15.79
N PRO A 178 16.19 7.35 -16.16
CA PRO A 178 17.38 8.17 -16.24
C PRO A 178 17.03 9.35 -17.13
N SER A 179 16.87 10.53 -16.53
CA SER A 179 16.59 11.72 -17.31
C SER A 179 17.88 12.01 -18.07
N SER A 180 17.75 12.47 -19.31
CA SER A 180 18.88 12.98 -20.08
C SER A 180 19.56 14.19 -19.40
N PHE A 181 19.01 14.67 -18.28
CA PHE A 181 19.48 15.79 -17.50
C PHE A 181 20.09 15.36 -16.15
N ALA A 182 20.19 14.06 -15.86
CA ALA A 182 20.90 13.58 -14.69
C ALA A 182 22.42 13.73 -14.89
N PHE A 183 23.15 14.08 -13.83
CA PHE A 183 24.60 14.23 -13.90
C PHE A 183 25.26 12.91 -14.35
N GLY A 184 26.01 12.94 -15.45
CA GLY A 184 26.59 11.74 -16.07
C GLY A 184 25.62 10.90 -16.92
N ALA A 185 24.42 11.40 -17.22
CA ALA A 185 23.49 10.70 -18.11
C ALA A 185 24.07 10.60 -19.53
N PRO A 186 23.90 9.47 -20.23
CA PRO A 186 24.30 9.35 -21.62
C PRO A 186 23.48 10.37 -22.44
N LEU A 187 24.18 11.32 -23.05
CA LEU A 187 23.60 12.29 -23.96
C LEU A 187 22.89 11.53 -25.11
N PRO A 188 21.72 12.00 -25.57
CA PRO A 188 21.07 11.44 -26.74
C PRO A 188 22.04 11.41 -27.93
N ARG A 189 22.01 10.33 -28.73
CA ARG A 189 22.99 10.07 -29.82
C ARG A 189 23.13 11.18 -30.87
N TYR A 190 22.17 12.11 -30.95
CA TYR A 190 22.22 13.26 -31.86
C TYR A 190 22.96 14.48 -31.28
N VAL A 191 23.29 14.48 -29.98
CA VAL A 191 24.15 15.47 -29.34
C VAL A 191 25.59 14.95 -29.42
N VAL A 192 26.19 15.10 -30.60
CA VAL A 192 27.50 14.54 -30.92
C VAL A 192 28.65 15.36 -30.33
N ASN A 193 28.41 16.63 -29.98
CA ASN A 193 29.43 17.52 -29.46
C ASN A 193 29.03 18.03 -28.07
N GLY A 194 29.69 17.53 -27.03
CA GLY A 194 29.72 18.21 -25.73
C GLY A 194 30.41 19.58 -25.85
N PRO A 195 30.26 20.48 -24.86
CA PRO A 195 30.97 21.75 -24.84
C PRO A 195 32.48 21.50 -25.02
N MET A 196 33.09 22.04 -26.07
CA MET A 196 34.53 21.92 -26.36
C MET A 196 35.38 22.83 -25.48
N ASP A 197 35.02 22.98 -24.21
CA ASP A 197 35.85 23.69 -23.25
C ASP A 197 36.95 22.73 -22.75
N PRO A 198 38.24 22.97 -23.03
CA PRO A 198 39.33 22.11 -22.60
C PRO A 198 39.46 22.01 -21.07
N SER A 199 38.82 22.89 -20.30
CA SER A 199 38.74 22.79 -18.83
C SER A 199 37.66 21.80 -18.32
N ALA A 200 36.70 21.41 -19.16
CA ALA A 200 35.61 20.51 -18.78
C ALA A 200 36.01 19.02 -18.75
N ALA A 201 37.12 18.66 -19.42
CA ALA A 201 37.63 17.29 -19.46
C ALA A 201 38.14 16.78 -18.09
N ALA A 202 38.49 17.68 -17.16
CA ALA A 202 38.93 17.31 -15.82
C ALA A 202 37.81 16.75 -14.93
N TYR A 203 36.54 16.98 -15.27
CA TYR A 203 35.39 16.53 -14.48
C TYR A 203 34.64 15.34 -15.11
N SER A 204 34.98 14.95 -16.34
CA SER A 204 34.35 13.81 -17.03
C SER A 204 35.12 12.53 -16.77
N TYR A 205 34.96 11.98 -15.57
CA TYR A 205 35.43 10.64 -15.27
C TYR A 205 34.61 9.62 -16.09
N GLY A 206 35.23 9.05 -17.13
CA GLY A 206 34.79 7.81 -17.76
C GLY A 206 33.80 7.97 -18.92
N GLN A 207 34.27 8.48 -20.06
CA GLN A 207 33.58 8.28 -21.34
C GLN A 207 34.18 7.06 -22.06
N PRO A 208 33.43 5.98 -22.31
CA PRO A 208 33.92 4.87 -23.11
C PRO A 208 33.93 5.27 -24.59
N SER A 209 35.11 5.15 -25.20
CA SER A 209 35.28 5.18 -26.64
C SER A 209 34.44 4.08 -27.30
N TYR A 210 33.92 4.39 -28.48
CA TYR A 210 32.96 3.62 -29.25
C TYR A 210 33.20 2.09 -29.23
N GLY A 211 32.18 1.33 -28.80
CA GLY A 211 31.97 -0.06 -29.27
C GLY A 211 32.13 -1.21 -28.29
N GLN A 212 32.33 -1.01 -26.97
CA GLN A 212 32.41 -2.13 -26.02
C GLN A 212 31.45 -1.98 -24.83
N PRO A 213 30.82 -3.08 -24.36
CA PRO A 213 30.02 -3.05 -23.13
C PRO A 213 30.94 -2.76 -21.92
N PRO A 214 30.50 -1.93 -20.95
CA PRO A 214 31.33 -1.61 -19.80
C PRO A 214 31.58 -2.88 -18.98
N VAL A 215 32.85 -3.28 -18.92
CA VAL A 215 33.31 -4.35 -18.04
C VAL A 215 33.23 -3.81 -16.61
N THR A 216 32.25 -4.26 -15.86
CA THR A 216 32.21 -4.10 -14.41
C THR A 216 33.22 -5.07 -13.82
N MET A 217 34.46 -4.62 -13.61
CA MET A 217 35.42 -5.35 -12.78
C MET A 217 35.10 -5.09 -11.30
N PRO A 218 34.76 -6.11 -10.50
CA PRO A 218 34.77 -5.99 -9.05
C PRO A 218 36.19 -6.26 -8.54
N GLY A 219 36.81 -5.27 -7.88
CA GLY A 219 37.99 -5.52 -7.02
C GLY A 219 39.25 -4.68 -7.24
N THR A 220 39.24 -3.61 -8.03
CA THR A 220 40.43 -2.76 -8.20
C THR A 220 40.47 -1.61 -7.18
N PRO A 221 41.50 -1.51 -6.33
CA PRO A 221 41.64 -0.41 -5.37
C PRO A 221 41.92 0.90 -6.10
N VAL A 222 41.30 1.97 -5.62
CA VAL A 222 41.50 3.35 -6.08
C VAL A 222 42.99 3.70 -6.00
N PRO A 223 43.67 4.04 -7.11
CA PRO A 223 45.04 4.55 -7.03
C PRO A 223 44.98 5.96 -6.46
N LEU A 224 45.46 6.14 -5.23
CA LEU A 224 45.54 7.42 -4.53
C LEU A 224 46.68 8.33 -5.05
N TYR A 225 47.33 7.99 -6.16
CA TYR A 225 48.41 8.80 -6.72
C TYR A 225 48.33 8.89 -8.25
N ASN A 226 48.33 10.14 -8.72
CA ASN A 226 48.44 10.50 -10.12
C ASN A 226 49.92 10.39 -10.53
N GLN A 227 50.23 9.45 -11.42
CA GLN A 227 51.59 9.04 -11.77
C GLN A 227 52.32 10.06 -12.68
N PHE A 228 51.62 11.13 -13.07
CA PHE A 228 52.10 12.15 -13.98
C PHE A 228 52.41 13.50 -13.30
N ASP A 229 52.29 13.58 -11.97
CA ASP A 229 52.62 14.79 -11.20
C ASP A 229 54.01 14.63 -10.55
N GLU A 230 55.06 14.93 -11.32
CA GLU A 230 56.45 14.92 -10.86
C GLU A 230 56.78 16.24 -10.13
N LYS A 231 56.03 16.54 -9.07
CA LYS A 231 56.38 17.56 -8.08
C LYS A 231 56.71 16.90 -6.76
N ILE A 232 58.01 16.78 -6.51
CA ILE A 232 58.60 16.31 -5.26
C ILE A 232 58.16 17.23 -4.11
N PRO A 233 57.44 16.75 -3.08
CA PRO A 233 57.43 17.41 -1.79
C PRO A 233 58.63 16.90 -1.00
N ALA A 234 59.49 17.81 -0.60
CA ALA A 234 60.66 17.53 0.21
C ALA A 234 60.30 16.72 1.46
N TYR A 235 61.11 15.71 1.72
CA TYR A 235 61.11 14.93 2.95
C TYR A 235 61.37 15.86 4.14
N SER A 236 60.42 15.96 5.07
CA SER A 236 60.72 16.33 6.45
C SER A 236 59.84 15.51 7.38
N ALA A 237 60.50 14.78 8.27
CA ALA A 237 59.91 14.16 9.44
C ALA A 237 60.93 14.34 10.59
N PRO A 238 60.55 14.20 11.86
CA PRO A 238 59.38 14.78 12.53
C PRO A 238 59.84 15.60 13.76
N ALA A 239 59.02 16.55 14.25
CA ALA A 239 59.22 17.10 15.59
C ALA A 239 58.39 16.28 16.61
N PRO A 240 59.01 15.78 17.70
CA PRO A 240 58.36 14.90 18.66
C PRO A 240 57.52 15.70 19.67
N GLY A 241 56.31 15.21 19.94
CA GLY A 241 55.46 15.66 21.03
C GLY A 241 54.45 16.72 20.62
N LEU A 242 53.22 16.28 20.38
CA LEU A 242 51.96 16.90 20.82
C LEU A 242 50.84 16.15 20.11
N TYR A 243 50.21 15.20 20.78
CA TYR A 243 48.76 15.02 20.88
C TYR A 243 48.54 13.84 21.82
N MET A 244 48.41 14.18 23.09
CA MET A 244 47.78 13.34 24.10
C MET A 244 46.33 13.07 23.69
N PRO A 245 45.76 11.90 24.02
CA PRO A 245 44.32 11.71 23.97
C PRO A 245 43.66 12.63 25.01
N ASP A 246 42.68 13.42 24.59
CA ASP A 246 41.83 14.22 25.48
C ASP A 246 40.90 13.31 26.30
N ASP A 247 41.49 12.58 27.24
CA ASP A 247 40.81 12.20 28.47
C ASP A 247 41.17 13.25 29.53
N GLU A 248 40.13 13.78 30.19
CA GLU A 248 40.14 14.65 31.36
C GLU A 248 40.29 16.17 31.17
N LYS A 249 39.20 16.87 31.54
CA LYS A 249 39.07 18.19 32.25
C LYS A 249 38.14 19.17 31.52
N HIS A 250 37.11 19.79 32.11
CA HIS A 250 36.70 19.97 33.50
C HIS A 250 35.19 20.25 33.56
N GLU A 251 34.57 19.70 34.60
CA GLU A 251 33.62 20.34 35.52
C GLU A 251 33.04 21.73 35.15
N ARG A 252 31.72 21.78 34.99
CA ARG A 252 30.83 22.69 35.74
C ARG A 252 29.56 21.91 36.06
N GLU A 253 29.45 21.33 37.25
CA GLU A 253 29.06 22.01 38.48
C GLU A 253 27.60 22.52 38.42
N ASN A 254 26.72 21.68 38.96
CA ASN A 254 25.61 22.02 39.86
C ASN A 254 25.19 23.49 39.91
N ARG A 255 23.96 23.76 39.48
CA ARG A 255 23.08 24.65 40.26
C ARG A 255 21.68 24.07 40.37
N VAL A 256 21.31 23.94 41.64
CA VAL A 256 19.98 23.74 42.25
C VAL A 256 18.94 24.68 41.65
#